data_AF-A0A2A3L5S9-F1
#
_entry.id   AF-A0A2A3L5S9-F1
#
_cell.length_a   1.000
_cell.length_b   1.000
_cell.length_c   1.000
_cell.angle_alpha   90.00
_cell.angle_beta   90.00
_cell.angle_gamma   90.00
#
_symmetry.space_group_name_H-M   'P 1'
#
loop_
_entity.id
_entity.type
_entity.pdbx_description
1 polymer ?
#
loop_
_entity_poly.entity_id
_entity_poly.type
_entity_poly.pdbx_seq_one_letter_code
_entity_poly.pdbx_strand_id
1 'polypeptide(L)'
;MPSEYTSGDRGIAVDIDGEAALFALVDGLGHGPPAAEAALRAVDTVTAAGAEPIEVLIQLCHRALEGTRGVAMTLARIDFAANTLTWAGVGNVTAHLVAKAPTGTEVRSSARLAGGIVGYRIPEIRPAQVVSIRPGDLLVMRTDGIIDDYLDHIDFAAPALAIAEGLLGKDAKETDDAMVLAARHRGAST
;
A
#
# COMPACT_ATOMS: atom_id res chain seq x y z
N MET A 1 -21.29 4.21 -3.72
CA MET A 1 -22.60 4.16 -4.44
C MET A 1 -23.00 2.70 -4.64
N PRO A 2 -24.22 2.25 -4.29
CA PRO A 2 -24.52 0.82 -4.10
C PRO A 2 -24.92 0.06 -5.40
N SER A 3 -24.22 0.28 -6.51
CA SER A 3 -24.55 -0.40 -7.79
C SER A 3 -23.37 -0.86 -8.65
N GLU A 4 -22.14 -0.85 -8.13
CA GLU A 4 -20.98 -1.33 -8.88
C GLU A 4 -20.36 -2.57 -8.21
N TYR A 5 -20.31 -3.68 -8.95
CA TYR A 5 -19.76 -4.96 -8.50
C TYR A 5 -18.24 -5.06 -8.68
N THR A 6 -17.56 -3.95 -9.00
CA THR A 6 -16.14 -3.98 -9.34
C THR A 6 -15.45 -2.80 -8.67
N SER A 7 -14.65 -3.13 -7.65
CA SER A 7 -13.87 -2.15 -6.90
C SER A 7 -12.73 -1.57 -7.75
N GLY A 8 -12.53 -0.26 -7.63
CA GLY A 8 -11.37 0.48 -8.14
C GLY A 8 -10.10 0.23 -7.33
N ASP A 9 -10.20 -0.37 -6.14
CA ASP A 9 -9.06 -0.63 -5.27
C ASP A 9 -8.43 -2.00 -5.53
N ARG A 10 -7.10 -2.06 -5.55
CA ARG A 10 -6.34 -3.32 -5.65
C ARG A 10 -5.13 -3.33 -4.74
N GLY A 11 -4.79 -4.51 -4.24
CA GLY A 11 -3.61 -4.72 -3.41
C GLY A 11 -2.93 -6.04 -3.75
N ILE A 12 -1.60 -6.07 -3.69
CA ILE A 12 -0.79 -7.27 -3.86
C ILE A 12 0.29 -7.35 -2.78
N ALA A 13 0.68 -8.59 -2.47
CA ALA A 13 1.85 -8.93 -1.69
C ALA A 13 2.60 -10.04 -2.44
N VAL A 14 3.82 -9.74 -2.87
CA VAL A 14 4.64 -10.60 -3.74
C VAL A 14 5.92 -10.94 -3.01
N ASP A 15 6.24 -12.24 -2.94
CA ASP A 15 7.53 -12.71 -2.48
C ASP A 15 8.57 -12.52 -3.59
N ILE A 16 9.73 -11.97 -3.24
CA ILE A 16 10.86 -11.75 -4.13
C ILE A 16 11.98 -12.69 -3.69
N ASP A 17 11.98 -13.89 -4.28
CA ASP A 17 12.99 -14.94 -4.11
C ASP A 17 13.26 -15.34 -2.63
N GLY A 18 12.29 -15.16 -1.74
CA GLY A 18 12.45 -15.36 -0.30
C GLY A 18 13.36 -14.37 0.42
N GLU A 19 13.89 -13.36 -0.29
CA GLU A 19 14.81 -12.35 0.26
C GLU A 19 14.10 -11.03 0.61
N ALA A 20 13.01 -10.74 -0.10
CA ALA A 20 12.21 -9.55 0.13
C ALA A 20 10.73 -9.82 -0.12
N ALA A 21 9.87 -8.92 0.37
CA ALA A 21 8.47 -8.87 0.00
C ALA A 21 8.12 -7.49 -0.56
N LEU A 22 7.41 -7.47 -1.68
CA LEU A 22 6.88 -6.27 -2.32
C LEU A 22 5.38 -6.19 -2.09
N PHE A 23 4.94 -5.04 -1.59
CA PHE A 23 3.55 -4.70 -1.37
C PHE A 23 3.19 -3.53 -2.28
N ALA A 24 2.01 -3.60 -2.89
CA ALA A 24 1.42 -2.48 -3.59
C ALA A 24 -0.03 -2.34 -3.16
N LEU A 25 -0.46 -1.12 -2.94
CA LEU A 25 -1.87 -0.77 -2.81
C LEU A 25 -2.16 0.37 -3.78
N VAL A 26 -3.23 0.22 -4.55
CA VAL A 26 -3.62 1.16 -5.60
C VAL A 26 -5.11 1.47 -5.48
N ASP A 27 -5.45 2.71 -5.79
CA ASP A 27 -6.80 3.28 -5.83
C ASP A 27 -6.99 3.84 -7.25
N GLY A 28 -7.89 3.21 -8.02
CA GLY A 28 -8.22 3.60 -9.38
C GLY A 28 -9.14 4.82 -9.38
N LEU A 29 -8.79 5.86 -10.15
CA LEU A 29 -9.51 7.12 -10.08
C LEU A 29 -11.00 7.01 -10.47
N GLY A 30 -11.85 7.52 -9.57
CA GLY A 30 -13.30 7.46 -9.71
C GLY A 30 -13.81 6.07 -9.38
N HIS A 31 -14.84 5.60 -10.09
CA HIS A 31 -15.48 4.32 -9.79
C HIS A 31 -15.78 3.51 -11.05
N GLY A 32 -16.09 2.23 -10.85
CA GLY A 32 -16.56 1.31 -11.88
C GLY A 32 -15.45 0.69 -12.74
N PRO A 33 -15.82 0.01 -13.84
CA PRO A 33 -14.89 -0.77 -14.65
C PRO A 33 -13.63 -0.03 -15.13
N PRO A 34 -13.68 1.27 -15.52
CA PRO A 34 -12.46 1.99 -15.93
C PRO A 34 -11.46 2.25 -14.80
N ALA A 35 -11.94 2.45 -13.57
CA ALA A 35 -11.08 2.59 -12.39
C ALA A 35 -10.42 1.24 -12.07
N ALA A 36 -11.23 0.17 -12.08
CA ALA A 36 -10.76 -1.19 -11.86
C ALA A 36 -9.75 -1.67 -12.93
N GLU A 37 -9.92 -1.28 -14.19
CA GLU A 37 -8.97 -1.58 -15.27
C GLU A 37 -7.62 -0.90 -15.02
N ALA A 38 -7.63 0.39 -14.63
CA ALA A 38 -6.41 1.12 -14.30
C ALA A 38 -5.69 0.48 -13.10
N ALA A 39 -6.42 0.16 -12.04
CA ALA A 39 -5.88 -0.51 -10.87
C ALA A 39 -5.29 -1.89 -11.19
N LEU A 40 -6.00 -2.70 -11.99
CA LEU A 40 -5.52 -4.01 -12.44
C LEU A 40 -4.21 -3.89 -13.24
N ARG A 41 -4.17 -2.98 -14.22
CA ARG A 41 -2.97 -2.77 -15.04
C ARG A 41 -1.78 -2.30 -14.20
N ALA A 42 -2.03 -1.50 -13.16
CA ALA A 42 -1.00 -1.08 -12.23
C ALA A 42 -0.40 -2.27 -11.47
N VAL A 43 -1.24 -3.11 -10.84
CA VAL A 43 -0.75 -4.28 -10.08
C VAL A 43 -0.10 -5.33 -10.97
N ASP A 44 -0.58 -5.52 -12.20
CA ASP A 44 0.05 -6.42 -13.18
C ASP A 44 1.46 -5.93 -13.55
N THR A 45 1.61 -4.61 -13.77
CA THR A 45 2.91 -3.99 -14.05
C THR A 45 3.88 -4.16 -12.90
N VAL A 46 3.43 -3.94 -11.65
CA VAL A 46 4.25 -4.13 -10.45
C VAL A 46 4.65 -5.59 -10.29
N THR A 47 3.71 -6.52 -10.49
CA THR A 47 3.97 -7.96 -10.36
C THR A 47 5.00 -8.44 -11.38
N ALA A 48 4.87 -8.00 -12.64
CA ALA A 48 5.77 -8.40 -13.72
C ALA A 48 7.20 -7.85 -13.56
N ALA A 49 7.37 -6.72 -12.87
CA ALA A 49 8.64 -6.04 -12.71
C ALA A 49 9.14 -6.00 -11.25
N GLY A 50 8.64 -6.89 -10.37
CA GLY A 50 8.80 -6.78 -8.91
C GLY A 50 10.25 -6.74 -8.37
N ALA A 51 11.25 -7.11 -9.18
CA ALA A 51 12.66 -7.00 -8.83
C ALA A 51 13.23 -5.57 -8.96
N GLU A 52 12.57 -4.70 -9.72
CA GLU A 52 13.02 -3.33 -9.98
C GLU A 52 12.93 -2.45 -8.73
N PRO A 53 13.73 -1.36 -8.65
CA PRO A 53 13.57 -0.35 -7.60
C PRO A 53 12.17 0.28 -7.60
N ILE A 54 11.69 0.69 -6.42
CA ILE A 54 10.33 1.24 -6.24
C ILE A 54 10.07 2.46 -7.15
N GLU A 55 11.07 3.31 -7.31
CA GLU A 55 10.99 4.50 -8.16
C GLU A 55 10.82 4.12 -9.64
N VAL A 56 11.51 3.07 -10.07
CA VAL A 56 11.39 2.52 -11.43
C VAL A 56 10.03 1.88 -11.63
N LEU A 57 9.51 1.15 -10.64
CA LEU A 57 8.16 0.59 -10.66
C LEU A 57 7.09 1.68 -10.84
N ILE A 58 7.19 2.80 -10.12
CA ILE A 58 6.26 3.93 -10.30
C ILE A 58 6.34 4.49 -11.73
N GLN A 59 7.53 4.61 -12.32
CA GLN A 59 7.68 5.07 -13.71
C GLN A 59 7.13 4.06 -14.73
N LEU A 60 7.30 2.77 -14.49
CA LEU A 60 6.74 1.70 -15.32
C LEU A 60 5.21 1.77 -15.28
N CYS A 61 4.62 1.85 -14.08
CA CYS A 61 3.19 2.03 -13.91
C CYS A 61 2.69 3.31 -14.59
N HIS A 62 3.42 4.43 -14.45
CA HIS A 62 3.01 5.69 -15.10
C HIS A 62 2.86 5.55 -16.61
N ARG A 63 3.83 4.90 -17.27
CA ARG A 63 3.77 4.65 -18.71
C ARG A 63 2.70 3.62 -19.09
N ALA A 64 2.58 2.53 -18.34
CA ALA A 64 1.59 1.48 -18.60
C ALA A 64 0.14 1.99 -18.49
N LEU A 65 -0.08 2.99 -17.64
CA LEU A 65 -1.39 3.58 -17.36
C LEU A 65 -1.73 4.79 -18.24
N GLU A 66 -0.88 5.17 -19.20
CA GLU A 66 -1.21 6.23 -20.15
C GLU A 66 -2.52 5.91 -20.90
N GLY A 67 -3.40 6.90 -20.98
CA GLY A 67 -4.72 6.76 -21.60
C GLY A 67 -5.77 6.03 -20.76
N THR A 68 -5.43 5.61 -19.53
CA THR A 68 -6.41 5.11 -18.54
C THR A 68 -6.91 6.26 -17.66
N ARG A 69 -7.76 5.96 -16.67
CA ARG A 69 -8.11 6.95 -15.62
C ARG A 69 -6.93 7.28 -14.69
N GLY A 70 -5.90 6.43 -14.68
CA GLY A 70 -4.80 6.50 -13.74
C GLY A 70 -5.17 6.02 -12.34
N VAL A 71 -4.17 5.98 -11.47
CA VAL A 71 -4.30 5.51 -10.09
C VAL A 71 -3.55 6.42 -9.12
N ALA A 72 -4.01 6.46 -7.88
CA ALA A 72 -3.13 6.70 -6.75
C ALA A 72 -2.52 5.37 -6.31
N MET A 73 -1.27 5.38 -5.84
CA MET A 73 -0.60 4.14 -5.42
C MET A 73 0.47 4.39 -4.37
N THR A 74 0.69 3.38 -3.53
CA THR A 74 1.87 3.29 -2.68
C THR A 74 2.50 1.91 -2.82
N LEU A 75 3.82 1.90 -2.96
CA LEU A 75 4.65 0.70 -3.02
C LEU A 75 5.52 0.63 -1.77
N ALA A 76 5.70 -0.58 -1.25
CA ALA A 76 6.53 -0.87 -0.09
C ALA A 76 7.30 -2.17 -0.31
N ARG A 77 8.61 -2.15 -0.17
CA ARG A 77 9.48 -3.32 -0.24
C ARG A 77 10.15 -3.52 1.12
N ILE A 78 9.96 -4.70 1.70
CA ILE A 78 10.67 -5.13 2.90
C ILE A 78 11.83 -6.01 2.47
N ASP A 79 13.04 -5.63 2.85
CA ASP A 79 14.24 -6.46 2.72
C ASP A 79 14.48 -7.20 4.04
N PHE A 80 14.49 -8.53 4.00
CA PHE A 80 14.58 -9.36 5.20
C PHE A 80 15.99 -9.41 5.78
N ALA A 81 17.02 -9.35 4.94
CA ALA A 81 18.41 -9.41 5.37
C ALA A 81 18.85 -8.07 6.00
N ALA A 82 18.51 -6.96 5.35
CA ALA A 82 18.82 -5.62 5.82
C ALA A 82 17.91 -5.14 6.95
N ASN A 83 16.75 -5.81 7.16
CA ASN A 83 15.68 -5.34 8.04
C ASN A 83 15.32 -3.88 7.74
N THR A 84 15.04 -3.61 6.47
CA THR A 84 14.64 -2.28 6.00
C THR A 84 13.31 -2.35 5.26
N LEU A 85 12.56 -1.25 5.37
CA LEU A 85 11.39 -0.97 4.56
C LEU A 85 11.73 0.21 3.67
N THR A 86 11.62 -0.01 2.36
CA THR A 86 11.73 1.02 1.33
C THR A 86 10.34 1.28 0.77
N TRP A 87 9.91 2.53 0.66
CA TRP A 87 8.57 2.83 0.15
C TRP A 87 8.51 4.17 -0.60
N ALA A 88 7.52 4.30 -1.47
CA ALA A 88 7.16 5.56 -2.09
C ALA A 88 5.69 5.50 -2.53
N GLY A 89 5.03 6.65 -2.51
CA GLY A 89 3.65 6.75 -2.98
C GLY A 89 3.39 8.00 -3.79
N VAL A 90 2.34 7.93 -4.61
CA VAL A 90 1.81 9.02 -5.41
C VAL A 90 0.30 9.06 -5.20
N GLY A 91 -0.23 10.23 -4.85
CA GLY A 91 -1.64 10.44 -4.56
C GLY A 91 -1.96 10.31 -3.08
N ASN A 92 -3.04 9.59 -2.77
CA ASN A 92 -3.73 9.57 -1.47
C ASN A 92 -3.62 8.20 -0.74
N VAL A 93 -3.03 7.15 -1.32
CA VAL A 93 -2.90 5.82 -0.68
C VAL A 93 -1.87 5.87 0.45
N THR A 94 -2.30 5.85 1.71
CA THR A 94 -1.38 5.97 2.86
C THR A 94 -0.73 4.64 3.23
N ALA A 95 0.45 4.73 3.83
CA ALA A 95 1.13 3.62 4.46
C ALA A 95 1.86 4.07 5.72
N HIS A 96 1.68 3.31 6.81
CA HIS A 96 2.30 3.55 8.09
C HIS A 96 3.06 2.30 8.55
N LEU A 97 4.23 2.52 9.13
CA LEU A 97 4.95 1.54 9.92
C LEU A 97 4.62 1.81 11.38
N VAL A 98 3.92 0.88 12.01
CA VAL A 98 3.45 1.01 13.39
C VAL A 98 4.03 -0.06 14.28
N ALA A 99 4.17 0.26 15.56
CA ALA A 99 4.64 -0.65 16.59
C ALA A 99 3.72 -0.59 17.81
N LYS A 100 3.76 -1.66 18.60
CA LYS A 100 3.08 -1.70 19.90
C LYS A 100 3.83 -0.80 20.89
N ALA A 101 3.10 0.11 21.52
CA ALA A 101 3.59 0.95 22.60
C ALA A 101 2.79 0.72 23.90
N PRO A 102 3.29 1.14 25.07
CA PRO A 102 2.58 0.98 26.35
C PRO A 102 1.18 1.61 26.37
N THR A 103 1.00 2.69 25.62
CA THR A 103 -0.25 3.47 25.57
C THR A 103 -1.08 3.22 24.31
N GLY A 104 -0.77 2.19 23.53
CA GLY A 104 -1.50 1.84 22.30
C GLY A 104 -0.59 1.63 21.10
N THR A 105 -0.94 2.24 19.98
CA THR A 105 -0.19 2.16 18.71
C THR A 105 0.77 3.34 18.60
N GLU A 106 2.05 3.08 18.33
CA GLU A 106 3.04 4.10 17.96
C GLU A 106 3.25 4.08 16.45
N VAL A 107 3.09 5.24 15.80
CA VAL A 107 3.49 5.42 14.39
C VAL A 107 4.98 5.71 14.34
N ARG A 108 5.77 4.72 13.93
CA ARG A 108 7.23 4.84 13.80
C ARG A 108 7.65 5.59 12.55
N SER A 109 6.90 5.43 11.46
CA SER A 109 7.11 6.17 10.22
C SER A 109 5.86 6.13 9.34
N SER A 110 5.78 7.08 8.42
CA SER A 110 4.73 7.18 7.41
C SER A 110 5.36 7.35 6.03
N ALA A 111 4.82 6.68 5.02
CA ALA A 111 5.28 6.82 3.65
C ALA A 111 5.09 8.26 3.17
N ARG A 112 6.11 8.77 2.49
CA ARG A 112 6.02 10.05 1.81
C ARG A 112 5.20 9.89 0.52
N LEU A 113 4.06 10.57 0.46
CA LEU A 113 3.22 10.62 -0.73
C LEU A 113 3.53 11.87 -1.55
N ALA A 114 3.85 11.69 -2.82
CA ALA A 114 3.99 12.78 -3.78
C ALA A 114 2.61 13.13 -4.36
N GLY A 115 2.31 14.42 -4.53
CA GLY A 115 1.06 14.83 -5.17
C GLY A 115 1.06 14.50 -6.65
N GLY A 116 0.07 13.75 -7.14
CA GLY A 116 -0.04 13.36 -8.54
C GLY A 116 -0.98 12.18 -8.75
N ILE A 117 -1.09 11.77 -10.02
CA ILE A 117 -1.87 10.63 -10.49
C ILE A 117 -0.98 9.84 -11.45
N VAL A 118 -0.73 8.58 -11.14
CA VAL A 118 0.06 7.67 -11.98
C VAL A 118 -0.77 7.32 -13.22
N GLY A 119 -0.20 7.44 -14.42
CA GLY A 119 -0.93 7.38 -15.71
C GLY A 119 -1.39 8.73 -16.26
N TYR A 120 -1.30 9.82 -15.48
CA TYR A 120 -1.72 11.15 -15.93
C TYR A 120 -0.68 12.25 -15.68
N ARG A 121 -0.30 12.48 -14.42
CA ARG A 121 0.72 13.46 -14.05
C ARG A 121 1.37 13.08 -12.73
N ILE A 122 2.66 12.78 -12.79
CA ILE A 122 3.49 12.57 -11.61
C ILE A 122 4.55 13.67 -11.51
N PRO A 123 4.95 14.07 -10.30
CA PRO A 123 6.10 14.94 -10.11
C PRO A 123 7.40 14.17 -10.37
N GLU A 124 8.53 14.87 -10.31
CA GLU A 124 9.83 14.20 -10.28
C GLU A 124 9.87 13.20 -9.11
N ILE A 125 10.16 11.93 -9.42
CA ILE A 125 10.19 10.87 -8.43
C ILE A 125 11.46 11.03 -7.60
N ARG A 126 11.26 11.35 -6.32
CA ARG A 126 12.33 11.41 -5.34
C ARG A 126 12.77 9.98 -4.98
N PRO A 127 14.01 9.81 -4.50
CA PRO A 127 14.43 8.54 -3.92
C PRO A 127 13.42 8.06 -2.87
N ALA A 128 13.12 6.77 -2.92
CA ALA A 128 12.23 6.11 -1.99
C ALA A 128 12.76 6.27 -0.57
N GLN A 129 11.85 6.48 0.37
CA GLN A 129 12.22 6.60 1.77
C GLN A 129 12.56 5.20 2.29
N VAL A 130 13.72 5.09 2.96
CA VAL A 130 14.20 3.86 3.59
C VAL A 130 14.17 4.03 5.10
N VAL A 131 13.57 3.08 5.80
CA VAL A 131 13.50 3.05 7.27
C VAL A 131 13.89 1.68 7.81
N SER A 132 14.48 1.63 9.01
CA SER A 132 14.78 0.36 9.69
C SER A 132 13.51 -0.21 10.32
N ILE A 133 13.32 -1.52 10.15
CA ILE A 133 12.23 -2.28 10.77
C ILE A 133 12.77 -3.22 11.84
N ARG A 134 11.90 -3.57 12.79
CA ARG A 134 12.20 -4.46 13.92
C ARG A 134 11.16 -5.57 13.97
N PRO A 135 11.51 -6.77 14.44
CA PRO A 135 10.54 -7.83 14.67
C PRO A 135 9.36 -7.32 15.50
N GLY A 136 8.14 -7.55 15.02
CA GLY A 136 6.90 -7.06 15.61
C GLY A 136 6.35 -5.77 14.99
N ASP A 137 7.15 -5.01 14.23
CA ASP A 137 6.64 -3.88 13.47
C ASP A 137 5.58 -4.35 12.46
N LEU A 138 4.58 -3.51 12.24
CA LEU A 138 3.45 -3.74 11.35
C LEU A 138 3.40 -2.64 10.30
N LEU A 139 3.51 -3.04 9.03
CA LEU A 139 3.14 -2.19 7.89
C LEU A 139 1.62 -2.24 7.75
N VAL A 140 0.97 -1.07 7.73
CA VAL A 140 -0.45 -0.93 7.42
C VAL A 140 -0.62 0.09 6.30
N MET A 141 -1.28 -0.32 5.21
CA MET A 141 -1.58 0.52 4.05
C MET A 141 -3.09 0.60 3.89
N ARG A 142 -3.61 1.74 3.43
CA ARG A 142 -5.04 1.90 3.11
C ARG A 142 -5.30 2.78 1.89
N THR A 143 -6.46 2.59 1.28
CA THR A 143 -7.08 3.56 0.35
C THR A 143 -7.95 4.55 1.12
N ASP A 144 -8.34 5.66 0.49
CA ASP A 144 -9.04 6.75 1.18
C ASP A 144 -10.51 6.48 1.48
N GLY A 145 -11.01 5.32 1.09
CA GLY A 145 -12.20 4.70 1.66
C GLY A 145 -12.12 4.38 3.14
N ILE A 146 -10.93 4.38 3.77
CA ILE A 146 -10.75 4.19 5.22
C ILE A 146 -10.59 5.56 5.91
N ILE A 147 -11.26 5.77 7.06
CA ILE A 147 -11.12 6.99 7.87
C ILE A 147 -9.71 7.14 8.49
N ASP A 148 -9.29 8.37 8.81
CA ASP A 148 -7.90 8.65 9.19
C ASP A 148 -7.47 8.09 10.56
N ASP A 149 -8.37 8.00 11.55
CA ASP A 149 -8.05 7.56 12.92
C ASP A 149 -8.07 6.03 13.11
N TYR A 150 -7.85 5.27 12.03
CA TYR A 150 -7.98 3.81 12.01
C TYR A 150 -6.93 3.05 12.85
N LEU A 151 -5.85 3.71 13.31
CA LEU A 151 -4.74 3.05 14.02
C LEU A 151 -4.98 2.83 15.53
N ASP A 152 -6.00 3.47 16.11
CA ASP A 152 -6.20 3.56 17.57
C ASP A 152 -6.57 2.22 18.24
N HIS A 153 -7.01 1.23 17.45
CA HIS A 153 -7.58 -0.02 17.96
C HIS A 153 -6.94 -1.28 17.38
N ILE A 154 -5.68 -1.19 16.94
CA ILE A 154 -4.94 -2.35 16.45
C ILE A 154 -4.60 -3.30 17.59
N ASP A 155 -5.16 -4.51 17.54
CA ASP A 155 -4.72 -5.62 18.39
C ASP A 155 -3.43 -6.23 17.82
N PHE A 156 -2.29 -5.82 18.37
CA PHE A 156 -0.99 -6.38 18.00
C PHE A 156 -0.83 -7.86 18.34
N ALA A 157 -1.73 -8.53 19.07
CA ALA A 157 -1.70 -9.99 19.23
C ALA A 157 -2.35 -10.73 18.04
N ALA A 158 -3.23 -10.06 17.29
CA ALA A 158 -3.99 -10.68 16.20
C ALA A 158 -3.13 -10.97 14.96
N PRO A 159 -3.48 -12.00 14.15
CA PRO A 159 -2.89 -12.19 12.83
C PRO A 159 -3.06 -10.95 11.93
N ALA A 160 -2.11 -10.69 11.03
CA ALA A 160 -2.15 -9.51 10.16
C ALA A 160 -3.43 -9.44 9.32
N LEU A 161 -3.93 -10.58 8.83
CA LEU A 161 -5.20 -10.66 8.11
C LEU A 161 -6.38 -10.18 8.98
N ALA A 162 -6.48 -10.65 10.22
CA ALA A 162 -7.54 -10.25 11.14
C ALA A 162 -7.46 -8.76 11.52
N ILE A 163 -6.25 -8.20 11.56
CA ILE A 163 -6.07 -6.75 11.72
C ILE A 163 -6.65 -6.01 10.50
N ALA A 164 -6.28 -6.41 9.28
CA ALA A 164 -6.77 -5.77 8.07
C ALA A 164 -8.31 -5.86 7.93
N GLU A 165 -8.88 -7.04 8.20
CA GLU A 165 -10.34 -7.25 8.22
C GLU A 165 -11.03 -6.41 9.30
N GLY A 166 -10.43 -6.32 10.49
CA GLY A 166 -10.95 -5.53 11.60
C GLY A 166 -10.98 -4.03 11.31
N LEU A 167 -9.95 -3.52 10.64
CA LEU A 167 -9.88 -2.12 10.18
C LEU A 167 -10.91 -1.86 9.08
N LEU A 168 -10.96 -2.74 8.07
CA LEU A 168 -11.93 -2.61 6.98
C LEU A 168 -13.38 -2.62 7.50
N GLY A 169 -13.71 -3.50 8.45
CA GLY A 169 -15.07 -3.63 8.97
C GLY A 169 -15.53 -2.49 9.88
N LYS A 170 -14.59 -1.74 10.50
CA LYS A 170 -14.91 -0.65 11.43
C LYS A 170 -14.80 0.73 10.79
N ASP A 171 -13.83 0.89 9.90
CA ASP A 171 -13.33 2.19 9.48
C ASP A 171 -13.58 2.49 7.99
N ALA A 172 -14.21 1.57 7.25
CA ALA A 172 -14.61 1.79 5.87
C ALA A 172 -15.81 2.74 5.74
N LYS A 173 -15.69 3.67 4.80
CA LYS A 173 -16.77 4.57 4.39
C LYS A 173 -17.78 3.81 3.53
N GLU A 174 -19.07 4.08 3.74
CA GLU A 174 -20.14 3.47 2.92
C GLU A 174 -20.19 4.03 1.48
N THR A 175 -19.52 5.16 1.23
CA THR A 175 -19.64 5.92 -0.02
C THR A 175 -18.62 5.53 -1.08
N ASP A 176 -17.55 4.82 -0.69
CA ASP A 176 -16.34 4.65 -1.50
C ASP A 176 -15.82 3.22 -1.49
N ASP A 177 -14.93 2.90 -2.43
CA ASP A 177 -14.13 1.69 -2.37
C ASP A 177 -13.12 1.77 -1.22
N ALA A 178 -12.91 0.66 -0.52
CA ALA A 178 -12.02 0.61 0.63
C ALA A 178 -11.17 -0.66 0.62
N MET A 179 -9.87 -0.49 0.84
CA MET A 179 -8.93 -1.58 0.98
C MET A 179 -7.89 -1.30 2.06
N VAL A 180 -7.57 -2.34 2.82
CA VAL A 180 -6.51 -2.34 3.84
C VAL A 180 -5.55 -3.49 3.56
N LEU A 181 -4.25 -3.20 3.60
CA LEU A 181 -3.20 -4.22 3.62
C LEU A 181 -2.44 -4.12 4.92
N ALA A 182 -2.24 -5.25 5.60
CA ALA A 182 -1.42 -5.34 6.80
C ALA A 182 -0.35 -6.43 6.66
N ALA A 183 0.89 -6.10 6.98
CA ALA A 183 2.01 -7.04 6.94
C ALA A 183 2.88 -6.89 8.20
N ARG A 184 3.07 -7.98 8.93
CA ARG A 184 3.87 -7.99 10.16
C ARG A 184 5.27 -8.54 9.89
N HIS A 185 6.29 -7.76 10.21
CA HIS A 185 7.66 -8.23 10.13
C HIS A 185 7.95 -9.16 11.31
N ARG A 186 8.25 -10.42 11.02
CA ARG A 186 8.52 -11.45 12.05
C ARG A 186 10.01 -11.65 12.35
N GLY A 187 10.90 -10.92 11.68
CA GLY A 187 12.32 -11.23 11.64
C GLY A 187 12.63 -12.39 10.71
N ALA A 188 13.92 -12.62 10.45
CA ALA A 188 14.37 -13.81 9.74
C ALA A 188 14.08 -15.06 10.58
N SER A 189 13.50 -16.10 9.96
CA SER A 189 13.44 -17.41 10.60
C SER A 189 14.86 -17.96 10.65
N THR A 190 15.38 -18.17 11.85
CA THR A 190 16.67 -18.83 12.07
C THR A 190 16.50 -20.34 12.11
#